data_AF-A0A6P8WV04-F1
#
_entry.id   AF-A0A6P8WV04-F1
#
_cell.length_a   1.000
_cell.length_b   1.000
_cell.length_c   1.000
_cell.angle_alpha   90.00
_cell.angle_beta   90.00
_cell.angle_gamma   90.00
#
_symmetry.space_group_name_H-M   'P 1'
#
loop_
_entity.id
_entity.type
_entity.pdbx_description
1 polymer ?
#
loop_
_entity_poly.entity_id
_entity_poly.type
_entity_poly.pdbx_seq_one_letter_code
_entity_poly.pdbx_strand_id
1 'polypeptide(L)'
;MSSQSNVDLEEQLDNFIIRKTKDARKPFETAPLIAQNGQKIYNEIPLLVGDILNSSLVPNDAGVFTAHNLGTLSYRTCLVYGFVAGRGVHNKSFHKYIIDDGSETMEISIPLRPKERKLITTLHNEASVMSTTVGCENIALILQRLLSKAMAYIDGSTILPGSNILLLGRPKLFRGQISLDVISFLIDNERSRKLELAYNDCLIEFYQSQNNSEKK
;
A
#
# COMPACT_ATOMS: atom_id res chain seq x y z
N MET A 1 11.91 8.32 -45.75
CA MET A 1 12.29 8.39 -44.33
C MET A 1 11.10 8.97 -43.57
N SER A 2 10.24 8.11 -43.02
CA SER A 2 9.10 8.54 -42.21
C SER A 2 9.49 8.48 -40.74
N SER A 3 9.65 9.65 -40.13
CA SER A 3 9.78 9.81 -38.68
C SER A 3 8.48 9.34 -38.01
N GLN A 4 8.40 8.06 -37.64
CA GLN A 4 7.42 7.60 -36.69
C GLN A 4 7.81 8.17 -35.32
N SER A 5 7.15 9.26 -34.94
CA SER A 5 7.07 9.64 -33.53
C SER A 5 6.45 8.46 -32.80
N ASN A 6 7.26 7.75 -32.01
CA ASN A 6 6.76 6.83 -30.98
C ASN A 6 5.93 7.68 -30.02
N VAL A 7 4.64 7.81 -30.31
CA VAL A 7 3.67 8.41 -29.40
C VAL A 7 3.67 7.52 -28.18
N ASP A 8 4.20 8.01 -27.07
CA ASP A 8 4.16 7.32 -25.80
C ASP A 8 2.71 7.35 -25.30
N LEU A 9 1.94 6.34 -25.70
CA LEU A 9 0.55 6.17 -25.29
C LEU A 9 0.42 6.01 -23.76
N GLU A 10 1.51 5.79 -23.01
CA GLU A 10 1.49 5.87 -21.54
C GLU A 10 1.14 7.29 -21.05
N GLU A 11 1.60 8.35 -21.72
CA GLU A 11 1.19 9.74 -21.41
C GLU A 11 -0.30 9.98 -21.71
N GLN A 12 -0.90 9.21 -22.62
CA GLN A 12 -2.34 9.31 -22.93
C GLN A 12 -3.20 8.46 -21.98
N LEU A 13 -2.59 7.44 -21.34
CA LEU A 13 -3.20 6.58 -20.34
C LEU A 13 -3.18 7.17 -18.92
N ASP A 14 -2.57 8.34 -18.72
CA ASP A 14 -2.69 9.17 -17.50
C ASP A 14 -4.15 9.54 -17.14
N ASN A 15 -5.10 9.29 -18.05
CA ASN A 15 -6.53 9.42 -17.76
C ASN A 15 -7.13 8.25 -16.98
N PHE A 16 -6.44 7.09 -16.92
CA PHE A 16 -6.90 5.88 -16.23
C PHE A 16 -6.08 5.52 -14.99
N ILE A 17 -4.93 6.17 -14.77
CA ILE A 17 -4.17 6.09 -13.53
C ILE A 17 -4.46 7.37 -12.75
N ILE A 18 -4.76 7.23 -11.45
CA ILE A 18 -5.04 8.28 -10.47
C ILE A 18 -4.32 9.59 -10.87
N ARG A 19 -5.09 10.59 -11.32
CA ARG A 19 -4.56 11.90 -11.71
C ARG A 19 -3.69 12.41 -10.57
N LYS A 20 -2.38 12.56 -10.80
CA LYS A 20 -1.54 13.37 -9.91
C LYS A 20 -2.14 14.76 -9.90
N THR A 21 -2.72 15.15 -8.77
CA THR A 21 -3.23 16.51 -8.60
C THR A 21 -2.09 17.47 -8.85
N LYS A 22 -2.29 18.42 -9.79
CA LYS A 22 -1.31 19.48 -10.11
C LYS A 22 -1.00 20.37 -8.90
N ASP A 23 -1.80 20.27 -7.84
CA ASP A 23 -1.56 20.88 -6.55
C ASP A 23 -0.73 19.95 -5.65
N ALA A 24 0.58 19.88 -5.88
CA ALA A 24 1.53 19.14 -5.04
C ALA A 24 1.74 19.75 -3.62
N ARG A 25 0.80 20.60 -3.16
CA ARG A 25 0.88 21.34 -1.89
C ARG A 25 -0.41 21.29 -1.07
N LYS A 26 -1.40 20.47 -1.45
CA LYS A 26 -2.53 20.24 -0.55
C LYS A 26 -2.05 19.32 0.57
N PRO A 27 -2.24 19.69 1.84
CA PRO A 27 -1.91 18.82 2.96
C PRO A 27 -2.64 17.49 2.81
N PHE A 28 -2.05 16.42 3.33
CA PHE A 28 -2.70 15.11 3.34
C PHE A 28 -4.01 15.18 4.14
N GLU A 29 -5.15 15.12 3.45
CA GLU A 29 -6.48 15.12 4.06
C GLU A 29 -7.11 13.72 3.98
N THR A 30 -7.05 12.97 5.07
CA THR A 30 -7.88 11.77 5.23
C THR A 30 -9.26 12.16 5.75
N ALA A 31 -10.27 12.02 4.91
CA ALA A 31 -11.66 12.17 5.33
C ALA A 31 -12.12 10.92 6.09
N PRO A 32 -12.60 11.05 7.35
CA PRO A 32 -13.11 9.91 8.09
C PRO A 32 -14.48 9.47 7.56
N LEU A 33 -14.76 8.18 7.67
CA LEU A 33 -16.12 7.66 7.57
C LEU A 33 -16.83 7.89 8.91
N ILE A 34 -18.05 8.41 8.87
CA ILE A 34 -18.87 8.58 10.07
C ILE A 34 -19.68 7.29 10.26
N ALA A 35 -19.37 6.56 11.33
CA ALA A 35 -20.12 5.37 11.72
C ALA A 35 -21.53 5.72 12.24
N GLN A 36 -22.41 4.72 12.34
CA GLN A 36 -23.80 4.91 12.78
C GLN A 36 -23.91 5.52 14.19
N ASN A 37 -22.91 5.30 15.04
CA ASN A 37 -22.80 5.87 16.38
C ASN A 37 -22.18 7.29 16.40
N GLY A 38 -21.92 7.90 15.23
CA GLY A 38 -21.27 9.20 15.10
C GLY A 38 -19.74 9.18 15.19
N GLN A 39 -19.13 8.02 15.43
CA GLN A 39 -17.68 7.87 15.53
C GLN A 39 -17.00 8.07 14.17
N LYS A 40 -15.92 8.85 14.14
CA LYS A 40 -15.08 9.06 12.96
C LYS A 40 -14.07 7.92 12.85
N ILE A 41 -14.14 7.15 11.77
CA ILE A 41 -13.23 6.03 11.48
C ILE A 41 -12.41 6.39 10.25
N TYR A 42 -11.10 6.47 10.44
CA TYR A 42 -10.15 6.78 9.39
C TYR A 42 -9.66 5.51 8.67
N ASN A 43 -9.29 5.68 7.41
CA ASN A 43 -8.67 4.66 6.59
C ASN A 43 -7.41 5.24 5.96
N GLU A 44 -6.43 4.37 5.68
CA GLU A 44 -5.23 4.70 4.91
C GLU A 44 -4.38 5.82 5.55
N ILE A 45 -4.42 5.92 6.88
CA ILE A 45 -3.63 6.91 7.63
C ILE A 45 -2.18 6.44 7.79
N PRO A 46 -1.18 7.32 7.67
CA PRO A 46 0.21 6.97 7.96
C PRO A 46 0.38 6.77 9.47
N LEU A 47 1.02 5.67 9.87
CA LEU A 47 1.32 5.38 11.28
C LEU A 47 2.72 4.80 11.44
N LEU A 48 3.30 5.01 12.61
CA LEU A 48 4.47 4.26 13.07
C LEU A 48 4.08 2.85 13.51
N VAL A 49 4.99 1.89 13.35
CA VAL A 49 4.83 0.51 13.83
C VAL A 49 4.57 0.48 15.33
N GLY A 50 5.30 1.28 16.11
CA GLY A 50 5.11 1.39 17.55
C GLY A 50 3.70 1.84 17.92
N ASP A 51 3.11 2.78 17.18
CA ASP A 51 1.75 3.25 17.47
C ASP A 51 0.68 2.20 17.10
N ILE A 52 0.94 1.39 16.08
CA ILE A 52 0.07 0.25 15.72
C ILE A 52 0.11 -0.82 16.80
N LEU A 53 1.30 -1.22 17.27
CA LEU A 53 1.46 -2.28 18.27
C LEU A 53 0.88 -1.91 19.63
N ASN A 54 0.86 -0.63 19.96
CA ASN A 54 0.27 -0.12 21.20
C ASN A 54 -1.19 0.34 21.03
N SER A 55 -1.79 0.15 19.83
CA SER A 55 -3.19 0.46 19.58
C SER A 55 -4.12 -0.49 20.36
N SER A 56 -5.34 -0.05 20.63
CA SER A 56 -6.36 -0.86 21.31
C SER A 56 -7.56 -1.13 20.40
N LEU A 57 -8.18 -2.30 20.52
CA LEU A 57 -9.41 -2.61 19.78
C LEU A 57 -10.58 -1.76 20.30
N VAL A 58 -11.36 -1.20 19.38
CA VAL A 58 -12.62 -0.54 19.73
C VAL A 58 -13.65 -1.61 20.12
N PRO A 59 -14.27 -1.53 21.31
CA PRO A 59 -15.30 -2.49 21.72
C PRO A 59 -16.45 -2.51 20.72
N ASN A 60 -16.90 -3.71 20.34
CA ASN A 60 -18.04 -3.94 19.45
C ASN A 60 -17.88 -3.46 17.99
N ASP A 61 -16.69 -3.03 17.55
CA ASP A 61 -16.40 -2.74 16.13
C ASP A 61 -15.20 -3.58 15.65
N ALA A 62 -15.51 -4.69 14.96
CA ALA A 62 -14.51 -5.66 14.56
C ALA A 62 -13.52 -5.07 13.54
N GLY A 63 -12.23 -5.04 13.94
CA GLY A 63 -11.15 -4.56 13.08
C GLY A 63 -10.98 -3.04 13.07
N VAL A 64 -11.60 -2.33 14.01
CA VAL A 64 -11.32 -0.92 14.27
C VAL A 64 -10.47 -0.79 15.52
N PHE A 65 -9.44 0.04 15.42
CA PHE A 65 -8.47 0.26 16.48
C PHE A 65 -8.43 1.74 16.85
N THR A 66 -8.19 2.03 18.12
CA THR A 66 -7.81 3.36 18.60
C THR A 66 -6.30 3.47 18.55
N ALA A 67 -5.79 4.44 17.79
CA ALA A 67 -4.37 4.66 17.61
C ALA A 67 -3.70 5.10 18.91
N HIS A 68 -2.52 4.57 19.19
CA HIS A 68 -1.70 5.01 20.32
C HIS A 68 -1.14 6.42 20.04
N ASN A 69 -1.00 7.25 21.08
CA ASN A 69 -0.46 8.61 21.01
C ASN A 69 -1.18 9.62 20.09
N LEU A 70 -2.31 9.24 19.49
CA LEU A 70 -3.16 10.11 18.65
C LEU A 70 -4.57 10.24 19.26
N GLY A 71 -4.62 10.23 20.59
CA GLY A 71 -5.83 10.35 21.40
C GLY A 71 -6.89 9.29 21.12
N THR A 72 -8.10 9.75 20.78
CA THR A 72 -9.27 8.88 20.52
C THR A 72 -9.44 8.52 19.05
N LEU A 73 -8.42 8.80 18.21
CA LEU A 73 -8.48 8.53 16.78
C LEU A 73 -8.73 7.05 16.53
N SER A 74 -9.82 6.77 15.83
CA SER A 74 -10.22 5.41 15.47
C SER A 74 -9.94 5.15 14.00
N TYR A 75 -9.31 4.03 13.67
CA TYR A 75 -8.90 3.69 12.32
C TYR A 75 -9.11 2.21 12.01
N ARG A 76 -9.22 1.88 10.72
CA ARG A 76 -9.40 0.51 10.24
C ARG A 76 -8.27 0.02 9.35
N THR A 77 -7.63 0.93 8.62
CA THR A 77 -6.46 0.63 7.79
C THR A 77 -5.43 1.72 7.97
N CYS A 78 -4.16 1.35 7.81
CA CYS A 78 -3.03 2.26 7.93
C CYS A 78 -2.00 2.00 6.84
N LEU A 79 -1.24 3.05 6.55
CA LEU A 79 -0.04 3.01 5.75
C LEU A 79 1.17 2.89 6.68
N VAL A 80 2.13 2.07 6.30
CA VAL A 80 3.40 1.87 7.03
C VAL A 80 4.53 1.80 6.02
N TYR A 81 5.56 2.62 6.20
CA TYR A 81 6.83 2.48 5.49
C TYR A 81 7.85 1.85 6.44
N GLY A 82 8.51 0.77 6.02
CA GLY A 82 9.47 0.08 6.87
C GLY A 82 10.47 -0.77 6.10
N PHE A 83 11.55 -1.11 6.78
CA PHE A 83 12.60 -1.99 6.32
C PHE A 83 12.25 -3.45 6.64
N VAL A 84 12.48 -4.36 5.69
CA VAL A 84 12.26 -5.79 5.89
C VAL A 84 13.45 -6.39 6.62
N ALA A 85 13.32 -6.51 7.94
CA ALA A 85 14.34 -7.06 8.83
C ALA A 85 14.48 -8.59 8.68
N GLY A 86 13.42 -9.29 8.31
CA GLY A 86 13.47 -10.75 8.19
C GLY A 86 12.23 -11.40 7.59
N ARG A 87 12.32 -12.73 7.38
CA ARG A 87 11.21 -13.58 6.94
C ARG A 87 10.60 -14.28 8.14
N GLY A 88 9.27 -14.33 8.18
CA GLY A 88 8.51 -15.19 9.07
C GLY A 88 8.22 -16.56 8.44
N VAL A 89 7.32 -17.32 9.06
CA VAL A 89 6.90 -18.64 8.54
C VAL A 89 5.89 -18.45 7.41
N HIS A 90 6.32 -18.68 6.17
CA HIS A 90 5.44 -18.73 5.00
C HIS A 90 4.57 -19.99 5.02
N ASN A 91 3.34 -19.89 4.50
CA ASN A 91 2.49 -21.06 4.26
C ASN A 91 1.75 -20.95 2.93
N LYS A 92 0.81 -21.88 2.68
CA LYS A 92 0.05 -21.95 1.43
C LYS A 92 -0.92 -20.78 1.22
N SER A 93 -1.15 -19.95 2.23
CA SER A 93 -2.16 -18.89 2.25
C SER A 93 -1.58 -17.49 2.41
N PHE A 94 -0.39 -17.34 2.98
CA PHE A 94 0.27 -16.04 3.13
C PHE A 94 1.81 -16.14 3.19
N HIS A 95 2.45 -15.02 2.88
CA HIS A 95 3.86 -14.76 3.19
C HIS A 95 3.98 -13.90 4.44
N LYS A 96 4.83 -14.30 5.40
CA LYS A 96 5.12 -13.51 6.60
C LYS A 96 6.47 -12.83 6.54
N TYR A 97 6.54 -11.61 7.01
CA TYR A 97 7.77 -10.82 7.13
C TYR A 97 7.80 -10.08 8.46
N ILE A 98 8.99 -9.71 8.90
CA ILE A 98 9.20 -8.81 10.03
C ILE A 98 9.66 -7.48 9.44
N ILE A 99 8.96 -6.40 9.79
CA ILE A 99 9.32 -5.04 9.41
C ILE A 99 9.80 -4.24 10.60
N ASP A 100 10.64 -3.26 10.32
CA ASP A 100 11.20 -2.30 11.27
C ASP A 100 11.16 -0.91 10.62
N ASP A 101 10.51 0.05 11.26
CA ASP A 101 10.47 1.46 10.83
C ASP A 101 11.33 2.39 11.71
N GLY A 102 12.10 1.81 12.64
CA GLY A 102 12.90 2.51 13.63
C GLY A 102 12.15 2.85 14.92
N SER A 103 10.82 2.69 14.96
CA SER A 103 10.03 2.86 16.19
C SER A 103 9.88 1.55 16.96
N GLU A 104 9.56 0.46 16.26
CA GLU A 104 9.39 -0.90 16.78
C GLU A 104 9.45 -1.91 15.61
N THR A 105 9.44 -3.21 15.95
CA THR A 105 9.36 -4.28 14.95
C THR A 105 8.01 -4.99 14.96
N MET A 106 7.44 -5.30 13.79
CA MET A 106 6.12 -5.95 13.67
C MET A 106 6.11 -7.07 12.63
N GLU A 107 5.35 -8.12 12.92
CA GLU A 107 5.02 -9.16 11.95
C GLU A 107 3.91 -8.70 11.00
N ILE A 108 4.16 -8.83 9.70
CA ILE A 108 3.18 -8.60 8.64
C ILE A 108 2.84 -9.89 7.92
N SER A 109 1.62 -9.99 7.42
CA SER A 109 1.14 -11.13 6.62
C SER A 109 0.59 -10.65 5.29
N ILE A 110 1.18 -11.10 4.18
CA ILE A 110 0.74 -10.80 2.81
C ILE A 110 0.01 -12.03 2.26
N PRO A 111 -1.30 -11.96 2.00
CA PRO A 111 -2.06 -13.11 1.52
C PRO A 111 -1.63 -13.52 0.10
N LEU A 112 -1.55 -14.82 -0.14
CA LEU A 112 -1.42 -15.36 -1.49
C LEU A 112 -2.73 -15.11 -2.24
N ARG A 113 -2.60 -14.62 -3.48
CA ARG A 113 -3.73 -14.31 -4.38
C ARG A 113 -3.67 -15.19 -5.62
N PRO A 114 -3.87 -16.53 -5.50
CA PRO A 114 -3.67 -17.44 -6.61
C PRO A 114 -4.67 -17.23 -7.74
N LYS A 115 -5.90 -16.77 -7.43
CA LYS A 115 -6.93 -16.49 -8.43
C LYS A 115 -6.56 -15.26 -9.26
N GLU A 116 -6.17 -14.18 -8.59
CA GLU A 116 -5.73 -12.94 -9.20
C GLU A 116 -4.45 -13.17 -10.00
N ARG A 117 -3.48 -13.92 -9.46
CA ARG A 117 -2.27 -14.32 -10.18
C ARG A 117 -2.62 -15.06 -11.46
N LYS A 118 -3.48 -16.08 -11.39
CA LYS A 118 -3.92 -16.82 -12.56
C LYS A 118 -4.60 -15.90 -13.58
N LEU A 119 -5.50 -15.02 -13.14
CA LEU A 119 -6.21 -14.07 -14.00
C LEU A 119 -5.23 -13.13 -14.72
N ILE A 120 -4.31 -12.49 -14.01
CA ILE A 120 -3.34 -11.56 -14.59
C ILE A 120 -2.40 -12.29 -15.55
N THR A 121 -1.95 -13.50 -15.21
CA THR A 121 -1.13 -14.33 -16.12
C THR A 121 -1.89 -14.69 -17.39
N THR A 122 -3.17 -15.06 -17.30
CA THR A 122 -4.00 -15.33 -18.49
C THR A 122 -4.12 -14.09 -19.37
N LEU A 123 -4.47 -12.94 -18.80
CA LEU A 123 -4.57 -11.67 -19.54
C LEU A 123 -3.24 -11.27 -20.18
N HIS A 124 -2.13 -11.53 -19.48
CA HIS A 124 -0.79 -11.24 -20.00
C HIS A 124 -0.49 -12.10 -21.24
N ASN A 125 -0.86 -13.38 -21.19
CA ASN A 125 -0.68 -14.30 -22.31
C ASN A 125 -1.59 -13.92 -23.49
N GLU A 126 -2.84 -13.52 -23.24
CA GLU A 126 -3.75 -13.00 -24.27
C GLU A 126 -3.17 -11.75 -24.94
N ALA A 127 -2.69 -10.78 -24.17
CA ALA A 127 -2.00 -9.61 -24.68
C ALA A 127 -0.74 -9.98 -25.49
N SER A 128 -0.01 -11.01 -25.07
CA SER A 128 1.14 -11.53 -25.81
C SER A 128 0.79 -12.08 -27.17
N VAL A 129 -0.32 -12.82 -27.29
CA VAL A 129 -0.78 -13.30 -28.59
C VAL A 129 -1.24 -12.12 -29.45
N MET A 130 -2.01 -11.19 -28.87
CA MET A 130 -2.49 -9.99 -29.59
C MET A 130 -1.37 -9.09 -30.11
N SER A 131 -0.19 -9.10 -29.48
CA SER A 131 0.97 -8.32 -29.92
C SER A 131 1.51 -8.76 -31.30
N THR A 132 1.12 -9.95 -31.75
CA THR A 132 1.47 -10.49 -33.08
C THR A 132 0.41 -10.19 -34.14
N THR A 133 -0.71 -9.58 -33.76
CA THR A 133 -1.82 -9.23 -34.66
C THR A 133 -1.63 -7.83 -35.22
N VAL A 134 -1.68 -7.72 -36.56
CA VAL A 134 -1.53 -6.44 -37.28
C VAL A 134 -2.55 -5.42 -36.80
N GLY A 135 -2.07 -4.26 -36.35
CA GLY A 135 -2.88 -3.11 -35.91
C GLY A 135 -3.20 -3.07 -34.40
N CYS A 136 -2.78 -4.07 -33.63
CA CYS A 136 -2.99 -4.14 -32.18
C CYS A 136 -1.70 -4.13 -31.36
N GLU A 137 -0.53 -4.06 -32.00
CA GLU A 137 0.78 -4.32 -31.41
C GLU A 137 1.07 -3.36 -30.25
N ASN A 138 0.86 -2.06 -30.47
CA ASN A 138 1.18 -1.04 -29.46
C ASN A 138 0.32 -1.18 -28.19
N ILE A 139 -0.99 -1.41 -28.35
CA ILE A 139 -1.91 -1.57 -27.22
C ILE A 139 -1.58 -2.86 -26.46
N ALA A 140 -1.30 -3.93 -27.19
CA ALA A 140 -0.91 -5.22 -26.61
C ALA A 140 0.38 -5.12 -25.78
N LEU A 141 1.42 -4.44 -26.29
CA LEU A 141 2.67 -4.22 -25.56
C LEU A 141 2.46 -3.41 -24.27
N ILE A 142 1.59 -2.41 -24.31
CA ILE A 142 1.25 -1.60 -23.13
C ILE A 142 0.51 -2.45 -22.09
N LEU A 143 -0.48 -3.25 -22.53
CA LEU A 143 -1.19 -4.17 -21.65
C LEU A 143 -0.24 -5.17 -21.01
N GLN A 144 0.68 -5.77 -21.77
CA GLN A 144 1.71 -6.66 -21.24
C GLN A 144 2.56 -5.99 -20.15
N ARG A 145 3.00 -4.74 -20.38
CA ARG A 145 3.79 -3.99 -19.40
C ARG A 145 3.00 -3.69 -18.12
N LEU A 146 1.74 -3.27 -18.23
CA LEU A 146 0.86 -3.02 -17.08
C LEU A 146 0.58 -4.30 -16.29
N LEU A 147 0.29 -5.40 -16.98
CA LEU A 147 0.03 -6.70 -16.37
C LEU A 147 1.29 -7.27 -15.70
N SER A 148 2.47 -7.06 -16.29
CA SER A 148 3.75 -7.41 -15.67
C SER A 148 3.99 -6.65 -14.36
N LYS A 149 3.73 -5.33 -14.35
CA LYS A 149 3.77 -4.53 -13.12
C LYS A 149 2.74 -5.03 -12.09
N ALA A 150 1.51 -5.30 -12.53
CA ALA A 150 0.45 -5.80 -11.65
C ALA A 150 0.81 -7.14 -10.99
N MET A 151 1.47 -8.06 -11.72
CA MET A 151 1.98 -9.32 -11.14
C MET A 151 2.97 -9.07 -10.00
N ALA A 152 3.88 -8.10 -10.16
CA ALA A 152 4.85 -7.77 -9.12
C ALA A 152 4.19 -7.20 -7.84
N TYR A 153 3.08 -6.48 -7.96
CA TYR A 153 2.36 -5.89 -6.82
C TYR A 153 1.44 -6.87 -6.06
N ILE A 154 1.20 -8.07 -6.60
CA ILE A 154 0.40 -9.09 -5.92
C ILE A 154 1.24 -10.26 -5.38
N ASP A 155 2.47 -10.43 -5.87
CA ASP A 155 3.34 -11.52 -5.48
C ASP A 155 4.28 -11.11 -4.34
N GLY A 156 3.80 -11.27 -3.11
CA GLY A 156 4.57 -10.98 -1.91
C GLY A 156 5.87 -11.79 -1.78
N SER A 157 6.03 -12.91 -2.50
CA SER A 157 7.25 -13.74 -2.44
C SER A 157 8.50 -13.04 -2.97
N THR A 158 8.30 -11.98 -3.77
CA THR A 158 9.38 -11.17 -4.35
C THR A 158 10.06 -10.25 -3.32
N ILE A 159 9.45 -10.06 -2.14
CA ILE A 159 10.02 -9.24 -1.08
C ILE A 159 11.22 -9.97 -0.46
N LEU A 160 12.36 -9.27 -0.46
CA LEU A 160 13.63 -9.75 0.10
C LEU A 160 13.91 -9.04 1.43
N PRO A 161 14.52 -9.73 2.41
CA PRO A 161 15.16 -9.05 3.53
C PRO A 161 16.17 -8.03 3.01
N GLY A 162 16.22 -6.86 3.62
CA GLY A 162 17.03 -5.74 3.12
C GLY A 162 16.28 -4.73 2.25
N SER A 163 15.06 -5.04 1.80
CA SER A 163 14.23 -4.09 1.05
C SER A 163 13.49 -3.13 1.95
N ASN A 164 13.28 -1.90 1.49
CA ASN A 164 12.26 -1.03 2.07
C ASN A 164 10.93 -1.29 1.37
N ILE A 165 9.83 -1.19 2.11
CA ILE A 165 8.49 -1.42 1.61
C ILE A 165 7.52 -0.39 2.18
N LEU A 166 6.61 0.08 1.33
CA LEU A 166 5.40 0.77 1.75
C LEU A 166 4.24 -0.23 1.76
N LEU A 167 3.48 -0.25 2.84
CA LEU A 167 2.39 -1.18 3.09
C LEU A 167 1.11 -0.40 3.30
N LEU A 168 0.02 -0.89 2.73
CA LEU A 168 -1.33 -0.63 3.21
C LEU A 168 -1.83 -1.90 3.89
N GLY A 169 -2.22 -1.79 5.15
CA GLY A 169 -2.62 -2.95 5.93
C GLY A 169 -3.79 -2.69 6.86
N ARG A 170 -4.36 -3.78 7.36
CA ARG A 170 -5.34 -3.79 8.44
C ARG A 170 -4.69 -4.40 9.68
N PRO A 171 -4.65 -3.67 10.81
CA PRO A 171 -4.21 -4.26 12.07
C PRO A 171 -5.16 -5.37 12.51
N LYS A 172 -4.61 -6.36 13.20
CA LYS A 172 -5.34 -7.52 13.69
C LYS A 172 -4.76 -7.98 15.01
N LEU A 173 -5.63 -8.26 15.98
CA LEU A 173 -5.24 -8.85 17.24
C LEU A 173 -5.46 -10.36 17.17
N PHE A 174 -4.39 -11.13 17.36
CA PHE A 174 -4.47 -12.59 17.46
C PHE A 174 -3.63 -13.07 18.63
N ARG A 175 -4.25 -13.80 19.57
CA ARG A 175 -3.60 -14.32 20.79
C ARG A 175 -2.83 -13.26 21.58
N GLY A 176 -3.38 -12.05 21.67
CA GLY A 176 -2.78 -10.94 22.41
C GLY A 176 -1.65 -10.21 21.68
N GLN A 177 -1.33 -10.59 20.45
CA GLN A 177 -0.34 -9.90 19.62
C GLN A 177 -1.03 -9.16 18.47
N ILE A 178 -0.66 -7.90 18.26
CA ILE A 178 -1.08 -7.12 17.10
C ILE A 178 -0.14 -7.43 15.94
N SER A 179 -0.71 -7.75 14.79
CA SER A 179 -0.01 -7.94 13.51
C SER A 179 -0.71 -7.16 12.41
N LEU A 180 -0.05 -7.01 11.26
CA LEU A 180 -0.63 -6.32 10.10
C LEU A 180 -0.99 -7.31 8.98
N ASP A 181 -2.29 -7.46 8.67
CA ASP A 181 -2.75 -8.15 7.47
C ASP A 181 -2.66 -7.17 6.28
N VAL A 182 -1.74 -7.42 5.36
CA VAL A 182 -1.42 -6.50 4.26
C VAL A 182 -2.44 -6.61 3.13
N ILE A 183 -2.95 -5.46 2.70
CA ILE A 183 -3.92 -5.30 1.61
C ILE A 183 -3.18 -5.01 0.29
N SER A 184 -2.17 -4.15 0.32
CA SER A 184 -1.30 -3.88 -0.82
C SER A 184 0.08 -3.46 -0.33
N PHE A 185 1.08 -3.61 -1.20
CA PHE A 185 2.45 -3.23 -0.90
C PHE A 185 3.15 -2.67 -2.13
N LEU A 186 4.19 -1.88 -1.88
CA LEU A 186 5.10 -1.34 -2.88
C LEU A 186 6.53 -1.55 -2.35
N ILE A 187 7.36 -2.22 -3.15
CA ILE A 187 8.79 -2.39 -2.82
C ILE A 187 9.54 -1.14 -3.25
N ASP A 188 10.22 -0.50 -2.31
CA ASP A 188 11.05 0.69 -2.53
C ASP A 188 12.53 0.31 -2.45
N ASN A 189 13.06 -0.18 -3.57
CA ASN A 189 14.49 -0.44 -3.73
C ASN A 189 15.19 0.69 -4.49
N GLU A 190 14.58 1.88 -4.60
CA GLU A 190 15.22 3.01 -5.26
C GLU A 190 16.33 3.61 -4.39
N ARG A 191 17.46 3.96 -5.01
CA ARG A 191 18.53 4.71 -4.32
C ARG A 191 18.12 6.13 -3.92
N SER A 192 17.04 6.65 -4.52
CA SER A 192 16.65 8.06 -4.43
C SER A 192 16.05 8.45 -3.08
N ARG A 193 15.66 7.47 -2.24
CA ARG A 193 14.94 7.65 -0.95
C ARG A 193 13.71 8.56 -1.04
N LYS A 194 13.18 8.79 -2.25
CA LYS A 194 12.09 9.75 -2.48
C LYS A 194 10.81 9.33 -1.79
N LEU A 195 10.48 8.04 -1.84
CA LEU A 195 9.26 7.54 -1.22
C LEU A 195 9.35 7.58 0.31
N GLU A 196 10.49 7.23 0.88
CA GLU A 196 10.76 7.37 2.32
C GLU A 196 10.54 8.81 2.79
N LEU A 197 11.16 9.79 2.11
CA LEU A 197 11.00 11.20 2.46
C LEU A 197 9.54 11.66 2.35
N ALA A 198 8.86 11.31 1.25
CA ALA A 198 7.47 11.66 1.05
C ALA A 198 6.53 11.03 2.11
N TYR A 199 6.81 9.78 2.52
CA TYR A 199 6.07 9.13 3.59
C TYR A 199 6.30 9.85 4.93
N ASN A 200 7.55 10.19 5.25
CA ASN A 200 7.87 10.88 6.49
C ASN A 200 7.25 12.28 6.56
N ASP A 201 7.23 13.04 5.47
CA ASP A 201 6.55 14.33 5.40
C ASP A 201 5.04 14.16 5.67
N CYS A 202 4.41 13.17 5.02
CA CYS A 202 3.00 12.83 5.23
C CYS A 202 2.70 12.41 6.68
N LEU A 203 3.57 11.60 7.28
CA LEU A 203 3.46 11.16 8.67
C LEU A 203 3.53 12.35 9.63
N ILE A 204 4.52 13.24 9.45
CA ILE A 204 4.70 14.43 10.29
C ILE A 204 3.48 15.34 10.19
N GLU A 205 3.04 15.66 8.98
CA GLU A 205 1.84 16.48 8.76
C GLU A 205 0.60 15.87 9.42
N PHE A 206 0.42 14.56 9.27
CA PHE A 206 -0.71 13.85 9.87
C PHE A 206 -0.68 13.95 11.41
N TYR A 207 0.45 13.63 12.06
CA TYR A 207 0.56 13.67 13.51
C TYR A 207 0.37 15.09 14.06
N GLN A 208 0.89 16.10 13.36
CA GLN A 208 0.68 17.51 13.72
C GLN A 208 -0.80 17.90 13.63
N SER A 209 -1.51 17.43 12.59
CA SER A 209 -2.94 17.71 12.42
C SER A 209 -3.79 17.15 13.56
N GLN A 210 -3.43 15.98 14.09
CA GLN A 210 -4.15 15.35 15.20
C GLN A 210 -3.86 16.07 16.53
N ASN A 211 -2.58 16.36 16.82
CA ASN A 211 -2.18 17.09 18.02
C ASN A 211 -2.78 18.50 18.11
N ASN A 212 -2.98 19.15 16.97
CA ASN A 212 -3.63 20.47 16.92
C ASN A 212 -5.15 20.39 17.05
N SER A 213 -5.76 19.25 16.68
CA SER A 213 -7.20 19.02 16.82
C SER A 213 -7.62 18.77 18.27
N GLU A 214 -6.73 18.23 19.11
CA GLU A 214 -6.99 18.01 20.55
C GLU A 214 -6.88 19.29 21.40
N LYS A 215 -6.28 20.35 20.88
CA LYS A 215 -6.09 21.63 21.60
C LYS A 215 -7.25 22.62 21.41
N LYS A 216 -8.31 22.25 20.69
CA LYS A 216 -9.52 23.06 20.48
C LYS A 216 -10.69 22.47 21.25
#